data_AF-Q8L749-F1
#
_entry.id   AF-Q8L749-F1
#
_cell.length_a   1.000
_cell.length_b   1.000
_cell.length_c   1.000
_cell.angle_alpha   90.00
_cell.angle_beta   90.00
_cell.angle_gamma   90.00
#
_symmetry.space_group_name_H-M   'P 1'
#
loop_
_entity.id
_entity.type
_entity.pdbx_description
1 polymer ?
#
loop_
_entity_poly.entity_id
_entity_poly.type
_entity_poly.pdbx_seq_one_letter_code
_entity_poly.pdbx_strand_id
1 'polypeptide(L)'
;MVTHALLLCYIEDRFFNYSSIYYYGMEDDVMYPSYMVILTSLIGLAVVRRLFADHRIGQKAVWILTCLYSAKLAMLFLSSKSIVWVSAALLLAVSPPLLLYKMCREKSKSASKMKPWQGYAHAVVVAVSVWFCRETIFDALQWWHGRPPSDGLLLGSCIVLIGLACIPIVAFHFSHVLSAKRSLVLVVATGCMFILMQPPMPMTWSYHSDMIKAARQSADDISIYGFMASKPTWPSWLLIVSLLLILAAATSLIPIKYVVELRAFYSIAMGLALGVYISAEFFLQAAVLHALIVVTLVCASVFVIFTHFPSASSTKLLPWVFALLVALFPVTYLLEGQVRIKNDLNENVTWGWDTREEDKKVTTMLAIEGARTSLLGLYAAIFMLIALLIKFELTSLLREKFSERSGQSKTQGGARGIFPTRMRLMQQRRATSIQSFAVEKMSEEGAAWMPSVGNVATIMCFAICLILNIHLSGGSSQAIFFLAPILLLLNQDSDLLSGFGDKQRYFPVTVAISTYLALSSLYTVWEEVWFGGNTGWGVEIGGREWFFAVKNLALLILTAPGHIIFNRYVWSYTTKHTDASPMLTVPLSFAAVIITDVFQVRVLGVLGIVYSAAQYVISRQQYMKGLRYI
;
A
#
# COMPACT_ATOMS: atom_id res chain seq x y z
N MET A 1 3.75 9.35 -56.44
CA MET A 1 4.47 9.89 -55.27
C MET A 1 4.39 8.97 -54.06
N VAL A 2 3.21 8.71 -53.48
CA VAL A 2 3.07 7.77 -52.35
C VAL A 2 3.55 6.36 -52.71
N THR A 3 3.20 5.86 -53.89
CA THR A 3 3.70 4.58 -54.44
C THR A 3 5.22 4.52 -54.57
N HIS A 4 5.85 5.62 -54.99
CA HIS A 4 7.31 5.72 -55.10
C HIS A 4 7.97 5.70 -53.71
N ALA A 5 7.42 6.44 -52.74
CA ALA A 5 7.91 6.41 -51.37
C ALA A 5 7.76 5.02 -50.72
N LEU A 6 6.63 4.33 -50.96
CA LEU A 6 6.41 2.95 -50.50
C LEU A 6 7.42 1.98 -51.09
N LEU A 7 7.66 2.04 -52.40
CA LEU A 7 8.63 1.20 -53.09
C LEU A 7 10.06 1.45 -52.58
N LEU A 8 10.41 2.72 -52.35
CA LEU A 8 11.71 3.10 -51.84
C LEU A 8 11.90 2.64 -50.37
N CYS A 9 10.88 2.77 -49.52
CA CYS A 9 10.90 2.20 -48.16
C CYS A 9 11.02 0.67 -48.19
N TYR A 10 10.32 -0.02 -49.09
CA TYR A 10 10.38 -1.48 -49.23
C TYR A 10 11.78 -1.97 -49.62
N ILE A 11 12.41 -1.29 -50.57
CA ILE A 11 13.74 -1.64 -51.06
C ILE A 11 14.79 -1.40 -49.96
N GLU A 12 14.76 -0.24 -49.30
CA GLU A 12 15.70 0.08 -48.22
C GLU A 12 15.55 -0.88 -47.02
N ASP A 13 14.32 -1.20 -46.62
CA ASP A 13 14.03 -2.16 -45.53
C ASP A 13 14.61 -3.56 -45.83
N ARG A 14 14.50 -4.01 -47.09
CA ARG A 14 15.11 -5.27 -47.54
C ARG A 14 16.63 -5.23 -47.52
N PHE A 15 17.25 -4.18 -48.06
CA PHE A 15 18.72 -4.09 -48.10
C PHE A 15 19.33 -3.95 -46.70
N PHE A 16 18.73 -3.14 -45.82
CA PHE A 16 19.24 -2.93 -44.47
C PHE A 16 19.07 -4.16 -43.56
N ASN A 17 17.94 -4.87 -43.66
CA ASN A 17 17.73 -6.12 -42.91
C ASN A 17 18.60 -7.27 -43.43
N TYR A 18 18.91 -7.30 -44.73
CA TYR A 18 19.80 -8.34 -45.28
C TYR A 18 21.22 -8.23 -44.72
N SER A 19 21.74 -7.01 -44.56
CA SER A 19 23.06 -6.79 -43.94
C SER A 19 23.10 -7.08 -42.44
N SER A 20 22.01 -6.83 -41.68
CA SER A 20 22.03 -7.00 -40.21
C SER A 20 21.74 -8.42 -39.72
N ILE A 21 20.94 -9.21 -40.44
CA ILE A 21 20.52 -10.55 -39.99
C ILE A 21 21.56 -11.63 -40.33
N TYR A 22 22.34 -11.47 -41.40
CA TYR A 22 23.25 -12.51 -41.89
C TYR A 22 24.74 -12.27 -41.58
N TYR A 23 25.14 -11.03 -41.29
CA TYR A 23 26.54 -10.63 -41.14
C TYR A 23 26.85 -10.07 -39.74
N TYR A 24 26.46 -10.80 -38.68
CA TYR A 24 26.81 -10.41 -37.30
C TYR A 24 28.29 -10.70 -36.93
N GLY A 25 29.17 -10.97 -37.90
CA GLY A 25 30.52 -11.46 -37.62
C GLY A 25 31.62 -11.19 -38.65
N MET A 26 31.38 -10.43 -39.72
CA MET A 26 32.45 -9.97 -40.62
C MET A 26 32.27 -8.48 -40.88
N GLU A 27 33.21 -7.67 -40.40
CA GLU A 27 33.11 -6.21 -40.28
C GLU A 27 33.13 -5.46 -41.64
N ASP A 28 33.35 -6.15 -42.77
CA ASP A 28 33.75 -5.48 -44.02
C ASP A 28 32.66 -5.34 -45.11
N ASP A 29 31.52 -6.03 -45.04
CA ASP A 29 30.50 -6.00 -46.12
C ASP A 29 29.12 -5.48 -45.65
N VAL A 30 29.08 -4.24 -45.14
CA VAL A 30 27.80 -3.54 -44.86
C VAL A 30 27.18 -3.05 -46.19
N MET A 31 26.28 -3.85 -46.76
CA MET A 31 25.64 -3.56 -48.06
C MET A 31 24.84 -2.24 -48.10
N TYR A 32 24.29 -1.78 -46.96
CA TYR A 32 23.52 -0.53 -46.88
C TYR A 32 23.77 0.22 -45.56
N PRO A 33 24.59 1.27 -45.56
CA PRO A 33 25.04 1.90 -44.31
C PRO A 33 24.01 2.84 -43.68
N SER A 34 24.04 2.95 -42.36
CA SER A 34 23.10 3.73 -41.53
C SER A 34 22.98 5.21 -41.93
N TYR A 35 24.08 5.82 -42.38
CA TYR A 35 24.07 7.23 -42.80
C TYR A 35 23.24 7.47 -44.08
N MET A 36 23.13 6.46 -44.96
CA MET A 36 22.28 6.57 -46.16
C MET A 36 20.80 6.63 -45.79
N VAL A 37 20.36 5.81 -44.82
CA VAL A 37 18.98 5.86 -44.28
C VAL A 37 18.65 7.26 -43.75
N ILE A 38 19.57 7.87 -42.99
CA ILE A 38 19.39 9.22 -42.44
C ILE A 38 19.28 10.24 -43.57
N LEU A 39 20.20 10.19 -44.54
CA LEU A 39 20.25 11.12 -45.66
C LEU A 39 18.98 11.03 -46.52
N THR A 40 18.56 9.83 -46.94
CA THR A 40 17.37 9.65 -47.79
C THR A 40 16.10 10.05 -47.06
N SER A 41 16.03 9.86 -45.74
CA SER A 41 14.91 10.30 -44.90
C SER A 41 14.84 11.84 -44.81
N LEU A 42 15.97 12.52 -44.56
CA LEU A 42 16.03 13.99 -44.48
C LEU A 42 15.70 14.65 -45.83
N ILE A 43 16.27 14.14 -46.92
CA ILE A 43 15.98 14.61 -48.27
C ILE A 43 14.50 14.40 -48.60
N GLY A 44 13.95 13.21 -48.30
CA GLY A 44 12.54 12.90 -48.49
C GLY A 44 11.62 13.91 -47.76
N LEU A 45 11.90 14.20 -46.49
CA LEU A 45 11.15 15.18 -45.71
C LEU A 45 11.29 16.62 -46.25
N ALA A 46 12.48 17.01 -46.70
CA ALA A 46 12.72 18.33 -47.30
C ALA A 46 11.94 18.50 -48.61
N VAL A 47 11.93 17.48 -49.47
CA VAL A 47 11.17 17.46 -50.72
C VAL A 47 9.66 17.55 -50.45
N VAL A 48 9.15 16.79 -49.47
CA VAL A 48 7.73 16.87 -49.09
C VAL A 48 7.35 18.27 -48.61
N ARG A 49 8.20 18.92 -47.80
CA ARG A 49 7.97 20.31 -47.34
C ARG A 49 7.96 21.30 -48.50
N ARG A 50 8.91 21.19 -49.42
CA ARG A 50 8.98 22.06 -50.61
C ARG A 50 7.77 21.88 -51.51
N LEU A 51 7.38 20.64 -51.80
CA LEU A 51 6.21 20.34 -52.64
C LEU A 51 4.88 20.78 -52.00
N PHE A 52 4.80 20.80 -50.67
CA PHE A 52 3.67 21.39 -49.94
C PHE A 52 3.66 22.92 -50.03
N ALA A 53 4.82 23.57 -49.84
CA ALA A 53 4.95 25.02 -50.01
C ALA A 53 4.57 25.47 -51.43
N ASP A 54 4.95 24.69 -52.44
CA ASP A 54 4.62 24.93 -53.84
C ASP A 54 3.17 24.53 -54.20
N HIS A 55 2.36 24.09 -53.24
CA HIS A 55 0.94 23.71 -53.40
C HIS A 55 0.68 22.58 -54.41
N ARG A 56 1.71 21.78 -54.73
CA ARG A 56 1.61 20.68 -55.72
C ARG A 56 1.04 19.39 -55.14
N ILE A 57 1.05 19.23 -53.82
CA ILE A 57 0.60 18.02 -53.12
C ILE A 57 -0.49 18.38 -52.10
N GLY A 58 -1.53 17.56 -52.04
CA GLY A 58 -2.60 17.69 -51.05
C GLY A 58 -2.18 17.31 -49.62
N GLN A 59 -2.83 17.88 -48.62
CA GLN A 59 -2.53 17.71 -47.19
C GLN A 59 -2.55 16.25 -46.72
N LYS A 60 -3.45 15.41 -47.26
CA LYS A 60 -3.50 13.97 -46.97
C LYS A 60 -2.24 13.24 -47.43
N ALA A 61 -1.71 13.61 -48.59
CA ALA A 61 -0.50 13.00 -49.13
C ALA A 61 0.76 13.46 -48.39
N VAL A 62 0.84 14.73 -47.96
CA VAL A 62 1.93 15.22 -47.09
C VAL A 62 1.96 14.46 -45.77
N TRP A 63 0.79 14.25 -45.16
CA TRP A 63 0.68 13.46 -43.94
C TRP A 63 1.17 12.02 -44.10
N ILE A 64 0.74 11.31 -45.15
CA ILE A 64 1.18 9.92 -45.41
C ILE A 64 2.69 9.88 -45.69
N LEU A 65 3.21 10.79 -46.53
CA LEU A 65 4.62 10.82 -46.89
C LEU A 65 5.52 11.14 -45.69
N THR A 66 5.12 12.09 -44.84
CA THR A 66 5.88 12.41 -43.62
C THR A 66 5.96 11.21 -42.68
N CYS A 67 4.86 10.46 -42.48
CA CYS A 67 4.87 9.24 -41.67
C CYS A 67 5.77 8.15 -42.26
N LEU A 68 5.71 7.91 -43.58
CA LEU A 68 6.53 6.89 -44.26
C LEU A 68 8.03 7.21 -44.19
N TYR A 69 8.42 8.46 -44.44
CA TYR A 69 9.84 8.85 -44.35
C TYR A 69 10.34 8.86 -42.91
N SER A 70 9.53 9.24 -41.92
CA SER A 70 9.95 9.16 -40.51
C SER A 70 10.03 7.73 -39.98
N ALA A 71 9.19 6.81 -40.48
CA ALA A 71 9.21 5.40 -40.11
C ALA A 71 10.55 4.72 -40.43
N LYS A 72 11.25 5.16 -41.49
CA LYS A 72 12.57 4.64 -41.85
C LYS A 72 13.60 4.77 -40.74
N LEU A 73 13.52 5.83 -39.93
CA LEU A 73 14.47 6.04 -38.83
C LEU A 73 14.37 4.93 -37.78
N ALA A 74 13.26 4.19 -37.70
CA ALA A 74 13.12 3.06 -36.80
C ALA A 74 14.11 1.91 -37.12
N MET A 75 14.53 1.77 -38.38
CA MET A 75 15.53 0.76 -38.80
C MET A 75 16.86 0.94 -38.07
N LEU A 76 17.21 2.16 -37.65
CA LEU A 76 18.47 2.45 -36.97
C LEU A 76 18.53 1.89 -35.54
N PHE A 77 17.37 1.66 -34.93
CA PHE A 77 17.27 1.26 -33.53
C PHE A 77 17.04 -0.23 -33.36
N LEU A 78 16.25 -0.86 -34.24
CA LEU A 78 15.94 -2.28 -34.17
C LEU A 78 16.03 -2.93 -35.55
N SER A 79 16.69 -4.08 -35.62
CA SER A 79 16.75 -4.94 -36.81
C SER A 79 15.66 -6.02 -36.74
N SER A 80 14.44 -5.69 -37.15
CA SER A 80 13.32 -6.65 -37.25
C SER A 80 12.71 -6.62 -38.64
N LYS A 81 12.27 -7.79 -39.14
CA LYS A 81 11.84 -8.03 -40.54
C LYS A 81 10.73 -7.11 -41.05
N SER A 82 9.96 -6.47 -40.17
CA SER A 82 8.79 -5.65 -40.52
C SER A 82 8.81 -4.25 -39.90
N ILE A 83 9.94 -3.80 -39.34
CA ILE A 83 9.96 -2.61 -38.48
C ILE A 83 9.51 -1.31 -39.17
N VAL A 84 9.86 -1.12 -40.45
CA VAL A 84 9.45 0.07 -41.22
C VAL A 84 7.94 0.12 -41.40
N TRP A 85 7.33 -1.03 -41.67
CA TRP A 85 5.88 -1.13 -41.91
C TRP A 85 5.08 -0.94 -40.62
N VAL A 86 5.58 -1.53 -39.54
CA VAL A 86 4.96 -1.46 -38.22
C VAL A 86 5.06 -0.04 -37.64
N SER A 87 6.23 0.58 -37.73
CA SER A 87 6.42 1.99 -37.33
C SER A 87 5.62 2.96 -38.21
N ALA A 88 5.51 2.72 -39.53
CA ALA A 88 4.65 3.50 -40.41
C ALA A 88 3.17 3.39 -40.03
N ALA A 89 2.68 2.18 -39.73
CA ALA A 89 1.31 1.95 -39.29
C ALA A 89 1.00 2.67 -37.97
N LEU A 90 1.91 2.59 -36.99
CA LEU A 90 1.79 3.28 -35.70
C LEU A 90 1.80 4.82 -35.89
N LEU A 91 2.74 5.34 -36.68
CA LEU A 91 2.81 6.78 -36.97
C LEU A 91 1.57 7.29 -37.69
N LEU A 92 1.02 6.52 -38.64
CA LEU A 92 -0.26 6.82 -39.29
C LEU A 92 -1.45 6.76 -38.32
N ALA A 93 -1.42 5.93 -37.28
CA ALA A 93 -2.49 5.91 -36.29
C ALA A 93 -2.44 7.14 -35.34
N VAL A 94 -1.25 7.56 -34.92
CA VAL A 94 -1.04 8.60 -33.88
C VAL A 94 -1.00 10.02 -34.41
N SER A 95 -0.50 10.23 -35.62
CA SER A 95 -0.26 11.57 -36.18
C SER A 95 -1.47 12.34 -36.78
N PRO A 96 -2.65 11.75 -37.10
CA PRO A 96 -3.79 12.50 -37.65
C PRO A 96 -4.22 13.74 -36.83
N PRO A 97 -4.31 13.70 -35.49
CA PRO A 97 -4.63 14.87 -34.66
C PRO A 97 -3.58 16.00 -34.78
N LEU A 98 -2.31 15.63 -34.98
CA LEU A 98 -1.18 16.57 -35.01
C LEU A 98 -0.97 17.21 -36.37
N LEU A 99 -1.08 16.44 -37.45
CA LEU A 99 -0.71 16.86 -38.79
C LEU A 99 -1.93 17.14 -39.67
N LEU A 100 -2.95 16.28 -39.61
CA LEU A 100 -4.10 16.37 -40.50
C LEU A 100 -5.09 17.43 -40.02
N TYR A 101 -5.43 17.43 -38.72
CA TYR A 101 -6.40 18.39 -38.18
C TYR A 101 -5.79 19.76 -37.83
N LYS A 102 -4.53 19.82 -37.37
CA LYS A 102 -3.84 21.11 -37.12
C LYS A 102 -3.66 21.93 -38.39
N MET A 103 -3.23 21.31 -39.50
CA MET A 103 -3.07 22.00 -40.78
C MET A 103 -4.41 22.46 -41.38
N CYS A 104 -5.52 21.75 -41.10
CA CYS A 104 -6.87 22.22 -41.48
C CYS A 104 -7.29 23.47 -40.68
N ARG A 105 -6.88 23.55 -39.40
CA ARG A 105 -7.22 24.66 -38.50
C ARG A 105 -6.57 25.97 -38.92
N GLU A 106 -5.38 25.95 -39.51
CA GLU A 106 -4.71 27.16 -40.02
C GLU A 106 -5.41 27.73 -41.26
N LYS A 107 -6.10 26.90 -42.06
CA LYS A 107 -6.83 27.35 -43.25
C LYS A 107 -8.26 27.83 -42.99
N SER A 108 -8.98 27.27 -42.00
CA SER A 108 -10.35 27.71 -41.69
C SER A 108 -10.41 28.49 -40.36
N LYS A 109 -10.75 29.79 -40.42
CA LYS A 109 -10.99 30.63 -39.23
C LYS A 109 -12.09 30.09 -38.30
N SER A 110 -12.94 29.18 -38.78
CA SER A 110 -13.87 28.41 -37.95
C SER A 110 -13.20 27.13 -37.45
N ALA A 111 -13.13 26.98 -36.12
CA ALA A 111 -12.56 25.81 -35.47
C ALA A 111 -13.40 24.55 -35.76
N SER A 112 -13.02 23.78 -36.79
CA SER A 112 -13.58 22.44 -37.01
C SER A 112 -13.13 21.52 -35.88
N LYS A 113 -13.90 21.51 -34.78
CA LYS A 113 -13.71 20.62 -33.64
C LYS A 113 -14.12 19.21 -34.07
N MET A 114 -13.24 18.24 -33.85
CA MET A 114 -13.50 16.83 -34.15
C MET A 114 -14.73 16.35 -33.35
N LYS A 115 -15.66 15.65 -34.03
CA LYS A 115 -16.85 15.13 -33.35
C LYS A 115 -16.46 14.04 -32.33
N PRO A 116 -17.21 13.84 -31.23
CA PRO A 116 -16.87 12.83 -30.22
C PRO A 116 -16.71 11.41 -30.80
N TRP A 117 -17.61 11.00 -31.69
CA TRP A 117 -17.53 9.70 -32.38
C TRP A 117 -16.22 9.50 -33.16
N GLN A 118 -15.72 10.56 -33.82
CA GLN A 118 -14.43 10.51 -34.52
C GLN A 118 -13.28 10.33 -33.51
N GLY A 119 -13.38 10.94 -32.31
CA GLY A 119 -12.43 10.74 -31.21
C GLY A 119 -12.32 9.27 -30.80
N TYR A 120 -13.46 8.64 -30.56
CA TYR A 120 -13.52 7.21 -30.21
C TYR A 120 -13.01 6.33 -31.35
N ALA A 121 -13.38 6.61 -32.61
CA ALA A 121 -12.88 5.86 -33.75
C ALA A 121 -11.35 5.95 -33.87
N HIS A 122 -10.76 7.14 -33.69
CA HIS A 122 -9.30 7.30 -33.68
C HIS A 122 -8.64 6.55 -32.53
N ALA A 123 -9.22 6.56 -31.32
CA ALA A 123 -8.70 5.79 -30.19
C ALA A 123 -8.73 4.27 -30.46
N VAL A 124 -9.79 3.77 -31.10
CA VAL A 124 -9.89 2.35 -31.52
C VAL A 124 -8.83 2.02 -32.56
N VAL A 125 -8.62 2.88 -33.57
CA VAL A 125 -7.56 2.68 -34.58
C VAL A 125 -6.18 2.65 -33.92
N VAL A 126 -5.92 3.53 -32.95
CA VAL A 126 -4.68 3.53 -32.16
C VAL A 126 -4.53 2.20 -31.40
N ALA A 127 -5.57 1.75 -30.69
CA ALA A 127 -5.53 0.49 -29.93
C ALA A 127 -5.25 -0.72 -30.84
N VAL A 128 -5.93 -0.81 -31.98
CA VAL A 128 -5.73 -1.87 -32.97
C VAL A 128 -4.31 -1.79 -33.56
N SER A 129 -3.81 -0.59 -33.85
CA SER A 129 -2.45 -0.41 -34.37
C SER A 129 -1.40 -0.88 -33.35
N VAL A 130 -1.49 -0.48 -32.08
CA VAL A 130 -0.53 -0.91 -31.05
C VAL A 130 -0.58 -2.43 -30.86
N TRP A 131 -1.79 -3.03 -30.87
CA TRP A 131 -1.93 -4.48 -30.77
C TRP A 131 -1.32 -5.23 -31.96
N PHE A 132 -1.49 -4.72 -33.18
CA PHE A 132 -0.84 -5.26 -34.37
C PHE A 132 0.69 -5.12 -34.31
N CYS A 133 1.18 -4.03 -33.70
CA CYS A 133 2.61 -3.74 -33.54
C CYS A 133 3.26 -4.47 -32.35
N ARG A 134 2.53 -5.29 -31.59
CA ARG A 134 2.99 -5.83 -30.30
C ARG A 134 4.34 -6.56 -30.38
N GLU A 135 4.56 -7.39 -31.41
CA GLU A 135 5.81 -8.18 -31.52
C GLU A 135 7.04 -7.27 -31.66
N THR A 136 6.91 -6.12 -32.34
CA THR A 136 8.03 -5.16 -32.43
C THR A 136 8.25 -4.37 -31.15
N ILE A 137 7.19 -4.11 -30.39
CA ILE A 137 7.27 -3.47 -29.07
C ILE A 137 7.97 -4.41 -28.09
N PHE A 138 7.64 -5.68 -28.19
CA PHE A 138 8.17 -6.80 -27.43
C PHE A 138 9.68 -6.99 -27.70
N ASP A 139 10.08 -7.02 -28.97
CA ASP A 139 11.49 -7.03 -29.38
C ASP A 139 12.24 -5.80 -28.84
N ALA A 140 11.63 -4.62 -28.91
CA ALA A 140 12.25 -3.37 -28.44
C ALA A 140 12.45 -3.36 -26.93
N LEU A 141 11.51 -3.92 -26.17
CA LEU A 141 11.63 -4.07 -24.72
C LEU A 141 12.70 -5.09 -24.36
N GLN A 142 12.79 -6.20 -25.08
CA GLN A 142 13.85 -7.18 -24.88
C GLN A 142 15.22 -6.58 -25.19
N TRP A 143 15.35 -5.81 -26.27
CA TRP A 143 16.57 -5.09 -26.61
C TRP A 143 16.97 -4.10 -25.49
N TRP A 144 16.01 -3.36 -24.94
CA TRP A 144 16.27 -2.41 -23.86
C TRP A 144 16.66 -3.09 -22.54
N HIS A 145 15.98 -4.18 -22.18
CA HIS A 145 16.18 -4.85 -20.89
C HIS A 145 17.32 -5.89 -20.90
N GLY A 146 17.74 -6.34 -22.10
CA GLY A 146 18.77 -7.37 -22.28
C GLY A 146 18.35 -8.78 -21.84
N ARG A 147 17.12 -8.95 -21.36
CA ARG A 147 16.52 -10.21 -20.90
C ARG A 147 15.09 -10.32 -21.43
N PRO A 148 14.54 -11.54 -21.58
CA PRO A 148 13.14 -11.69 -21.96
C PRO A 148 12.25 -10.98 -20.91
N PRO A 149 11.44 -9.99 -21.33
CA PRO A 149 10.61 -9.20 -20.43
C PRO A 149 9.46 -10.04 -19.85
N SER A 150 9.05 -9.77 -18.61
CA SER A 150 7.93 -10.49 -17.98
C SER A 150 6.58 -10.21 -18.65
N ASP A 151 5.65 -11.16 -18.55
CA ASP A 151 4.31 -11.08 -19.13
C ASP A 151 3.59 -9.75 -18.81
N GLY A 152 3.60 -9.33 -17.54
CA GLY A 152 2.93 -8.10 -17.14
C GLY A 152 3.62 -6.83 -17.64
N LEU A 153 4.95 -6.85 -17.83
CA LEU A 153 5.69 -5.74 -18.47
C LEU A 153 5.25 -5.58 -19.93
N LEU A 154 5.12 -6.69 -20.66
CA LEU A 154 4.68 -6.70 -22.05
C LEU A 154 3.27 -6.13 -22.21
N LEU A 155 2.30 -6.66 -21.47
CA LEU A 155 0.92 -6.17 -21.54
C LEU A 155 0.81 -4.72 -21.04
N GLY A 156 1.49 -4.40 -19.93
CA GLY A 156 1.52 -3.06 -19.37
C GLY A 156 2.10 -2.03 -20.34
N SER A 157 3.20 -2.34 -21.02
CA SER A 157 3.78 -1.47 -22.04
C SER A 157 2.84 -1.21 -23.21
N CYS A 158 2.08 -2.21 -23.68
CA CYS A 158 1.10 -2.04 -24.73
C CYS A 158 -0.01 -1.06 -24.29
N ILE A 159 -0.52 -1.20 -23.07
CA ILE A 159 -1.57 -0.32 -22.54
C ILE A 159 -1.03 1.11 -22.36
N VAL A 160 0.17 1.27 -21.82
CA VAL A 160 0.82 2.60 -21.69
C VAL A 160 0.98 3.24 -23.06
N LEU A 161 1.46 2.50 -24.07
CA LEU A 161 1.64 3.02 -25.43
C LEU A 161 0.31 3.45 -26.06
N ILE A 162 -0.78 2.70 -25.87
CA ILE A 162 -2.12 3.12 -26.30
C ILE A 162 -2.51 4.45 -25.63
N GLY A 163 -2.29 4.57 -24.32
CA GLY A 163 -2.54 5.80 -23.57
C GLY A 163 -1.72 6.98 -24.10
N LEU A 164 -0.40 6.82 -24.24
CA LEU A 164 0.51 7.85 -24.74
C LEU A 164 0.14 8.29 -26.17
N ALA A 165 -0.18 7.33 -27.03
CA ALA A 165 -0.63 7.57 -28.39
C ALA A 165 -1.97 8.36 -28.47
N CYS A 166 -2.81 8.28 -27.44
CA CYS A 166 -4.06 9.03 -27.36
C CYS A 166 -3.90 10.46 -26.79
N ILE A 167 -2.73 10.83 -26.24
CA ILE A 167 -2.49 12.18 -25.68
C ILE A 167 -2.79 13.31 -26.68
N PRO A 168 -2.32 13.26 -27.94
CA PRO A 168 -2.58 14.34 -28.90
C PRO A 168 -4.09 14.57 -29.17
N ILE A 169 -4.89 13.50 -29.17
CA ILE A 169 -6.34 13.57 -29.37
C ILE A 169 -6.96 14.39 -28.22
N VAL A 170 -6.64 14.05 -26.98
CA VAL A 170 -7.22 14.69 -25.79
C VAL A 170 -6.68 16.10 -25.60
N ALA A 171 -5.37 16.32 -25.79
CA ALA A 171 -4.72 17.61 -25.57
C ALA A 171 -5.19 18.68 -26.56
N PHE A 172 -5.33 18.35 -27.85
CA PHE A 172 -5.65 19.33 -28.89
C PHE A 172 -7.14 19.46 -29.20
N HIS A 173 -7.93 18.38 -29.10
CA HIS A 173 -9.35 18.40 -29.50
C HIS A 173 -10.33 18.33 -28.34
N PHE A 174 -9.99 17.65 -27.24
CA PHE A 174 -10.88 17.43 -26.09
C PHE A 174 -10.37 18.02 -24.78
N SER A 175 -9.57 19.09 -24.84
CA SER A 175 -8.99 19.74 -23.64
C SER A 175 -10.04 20.24 -22.65
N HIS A 176 -11.22 20.61 -23.14
CA HIS A 176 -12.36 21.08 -22.33
C HIS A 176 -13.13 19.92 -21.67
N VAL A 177 -13.01 18.69 -22.19
CA VAL A 177 -13.77 17.55 -21.69
C VAL A 177 -12.97 16.86 -20.59
N LEU A 178 -13.37 17.11 -19.34
CA LEU A 178 -12.72 16.51 -18.17
C LEU A 178 -12.76 14.98 -18.19
N SER A 179 -13.83 14.40 -18.75
CA SER A 179 -13.97 12.94 -18.93
C SER A 179 -12.83 12.34 -19.74
N ALA A 180 -12.47 12.95 -20.87
CA ALA A 180 -11.42 12.45 -21.76
C ALA A 180 -10.04 12.54 -21.10
N LYS A 181 -9.78 13.58 -20.30
CA LYS A 181 -8.55 13.70 -19.52
C LYS A 181 -8.46 12.62 -18.44
N ARG A 182 -9.56 12.36 -17.73
CA ARG A 182 -9.62 11.33 -16.68
C ARG A 182 -9.49 9.92 -17.25
N SER A 183 -10.15 9.62 -18.36
CA SER A 183 -10.02 8.31 -19.02
C SER A 183 -8.60 8.07 -19.53
N LEU A 184 -7.93 9.10 -20.06
CA LEU A 184 -6.53 9.02 -20.48
C LEU A 184 -5.61 8.74 -19.30
N VAL A 185 -5.76 9.48 -18.21
CA VAL A 185 -4.99 9.25 -16.97
C VAL A 185 -5.24 7.85 -16.43
N LEU A 186 -6.49 7.38 -16.45
CA LEU A 186 -6.83 6.03 -16.04
C LEU A 186 -6.09 5.00 -16.91
N VAL A 187 -6.16 5.07 -18.24
CA VAL A 187 -5.49 4.11 -19.14
C VAL A 187 -3.97 4.10 -18.96
N VAL A 188 -3.34 5.27 -18.78
CA VAL A 188 -1.89 5.32 -18.53
C VAL A 188 -1.56 4.70 -17.17
N ALA A 189 -2.32 5.06 -16.13
CA ALA A 189 -2.10 4.53 -14.79
C ALA A 189 -2.40 3.01 -14.70
N THR A 190 -3.39 2.49 -15.45
CA THR A 190 -3.61 1.04 -15.56
C THR A 190 -2.40 0.37 -16.18
N GLY A 191 -1.88 0.88 -17.30
CA GLY A 191 -0.67 0.33 -17.93
C GLY A 191 0.55 0.34 -16.98
N CYS A 192 0.77 1.44 -16.26
CA CYS A 192 1.85 1.52 -15.26
C CYS A 192 1.67 0.51 -14.12
N MET A 193 0.44 0.27 -13.65
CA MET A 193 0.17 -0.75 -12.62
C MET A 193 0.49 -2.16 -13.10
N PHE A 194 0.20 -2.48 -14.37
CA PHE A 194 0.59 -3.77 -14.95
C PHE A 194 2.11 -3.94 -15.05
N ILE A 195 2.83 -2.86 -15.37
CA ILE A 195 4.31 -2.86 -15.39
C ILE A 195 4.88 -3.11 -13.99
N LEU A 196 4.29 -2.52 -12.94
CA LEU A 196 4.77 -2.64 -11.56
C LEU A 196 4.40 -3.99 -10.92
N MET A 197 3.17 -4.47 -11.11
CA MET A 197 2.66 -5.68 -10.48
C MET A 197 3.04 -6.96 -11.23
N GLN A 198 3.38 -6.85 -12.52
CA GLN A 198 3.83 -7.93 -13.39
C GLN A 198 2.96 -9.21 -13.31
N PRO A 199 1.63 -9.14 -13.56
CA PRO A 199 0.79 -10.32 -13.50
C PRO A 199 1.19 -11.39 -14.53
N PRO A 200 1.15 -12.68 -14.16
CA PRO A 200 1.31 -13.75 -15.12
C PRO A 200 0.08 -13.83 -16.05
N MET A 201 0.32 -13.89 -17.38
CA MET A 201 -0.77 -13.96 -18.35
C MET A 201 -1.41 -15.35 -18.39
N PRO A 202 -2.73 -15.45 -18.60
CA PRO A 202 -3.40 -16.74 -18.77
C PRO A 202 -2.88 -17.44 -20.03
N MET A 203 -2.77 -18.78 -19.96
CA MET A 203 -2.12 -19.60 -20.99
C MET A 203 -2.80 -19.53 -22.36
N THR A 204 -4.09 -19.17 -22.39
CA THR A 204 -4.88 -18.97 -23.61
C THR A 204 -4.43 -17.74 -24.42
N TRP A 205 -3.88 -16.71 -23.76
CA TRP A 205 -3.37 -15.52 -24.43
C TRP A 205 -1.94 -15.71 -24.96
N SER A 206 -1.13 -16.52 -24.29
CA SER A 206 0.27 -16.79 -24.67
C SER A 206 0.44 -17.73 -25.87
N TYR A 207 -0.62 -18.39 -26.35
CA TYR A 207 -0.49 -19.42 -27.39
C TYR A 207 0.02 -18.87 -28.74
N HIS A 208 -0.18 -17.57 -29.00
CA HIS A 208 0.04 -16.95 -30.31
C HIS A 208 1.39 -16.25 -30.50
N SER A 209 2.22 -16.12 -29.46
CA SER A 209 3.52 -15.43 -29.54
C SER A 209 4.60 -16.22 -28.81
N ASP A 210 5.64 -16.60 -29.54
CA ASP A 210 6.72 -17.43 -29.01
C ASP A 210 7.58 -16.67 -27.99
N MET A 211 7.65 -15.34 -28.07
CA MET A 211 8.35 -14.52 -27.08
C MET A 211 7.67 -14.53 -25.69
N ILE A 212 6.33 -14.58 -25.63
CA ILE A 212 5.59 -14.73 -24.37
C ILE A 212 5.80 -16.12 -23.76
N LYS A 213 5.93 -17.17 -24.60
CA LYS A 213 6.28 -18.51 -24.10
C LYS A 213 7.68 -18.54 -23.48
N ALA A 214 8.64 -17.88 -24.14
CA ALA A 214 10.03 -17.78 -23.65
C ALA A 214 10.14 -16.93 -22.37
N ALA A 215 9.36 -15.86 -22.24
CA ALA A 215 9.31 -15.03 -21.03
C ALA A 215 8.87 -15.78 -19.77
N ARG A 216 7.97 -16.77 -19.93
CA ARG A 216 7.42 -17.55 -18.83
C ARG A 216 8.32 -18.69 -18.36
N GLN A 217 9.17 -19.20 -19.26
CA GLN A 217 10.18 -20.20 -18.96
C GLN A 217 11.52 -19.49 -18.80
N SER A 218 11.63 -18.65 -17.76
CA SER A 218 12.92 -18.06 -17.46
C SER A 218 13.90 -19.21 -17.15
N ALA A 219 15.00 -19.26 -17.88
CA ALA A 219 16.00 -20.33 -17.74
C ALA A 219 16.57 -20.37 -16.31
N ASP A 220 16.61 -19.20 -15.65
CA ASP A 220 17.04 -19.03 -14.27
C ASP A 220 16.07 -19.73 -13.29
N ASP A 221 14.75 -19.55 -13.41
CA ASP A 221 13.79 -20.16 -12.49
C ASP A 221 13.81 -21.70 -12.57
N ILE A 222 13.94 -22.24 -13.79
CA ILE A 222 14.04 -23.68 -14.01
C ILE A 222 15.38 -24.23 -13.47
N SER A 223 16.47 -23.46 -13.61
CA SER A 223 17.79 -23.87 -13.12
C SER A 223 17.94 -23.79 -11.60
N ILE A 224 17.27 -22.82 -10.95
CA ILE A 224 17.39 -22.58 -9.50
C ILE A 224 16.36 -23.40 -8.72
N TYR A 225 15.12 -23.48 -9.22
CA TYR A 225 14.00 -24.07 -8.47
C TYR A 225 13.45 -25.37 -9.09
N GLY A 226 13.98 -25.81 -10.24
CA GLY A 226 13.48 -26.98 -10.97
C GLY A 226 12.12 -26.72 -11.63
N PHE A 227 11.45 -27.79 -12.06
CA PHE A 227 10.07 -27.70 -12.57
C PHE A 227 9.11 -27.35 -11.44
N MET A 228 8.83 -26.06 -11.23
CA MET A 228 7.80 -25.62 -10.30
C MET A 228 6.41 -26.02 -10.81
N ALA A 229 5.60 -26.63 -9.94
CA ALA A 229 4.18 -26.87 -10.21
C ALA A 229 3.49 -25.54 -10.54
N SER A 230 2.74 -25.50 -11.64
CA SER A 230 2.09 -24.29 -12.13
C SER A 230 1.10 -23.75 -11.11
N LYS A 231 1.41 -22.61 -10.48
CA LYS A 231 0.44 -21.88 -9.66
C LYS A 231 -0.69 -21.34 -10.55
N PRO A 232 -1.96 -21.38 -10.09
CA PRO A 232 -3.05 -20.77 -10.84
C PRO A 232 -2.79 -19.27 -10.98
N THR A 233 -2.84 -18.74 -12.21
CA THR A 233 -2.54 -17.33 -12.46
C THR A 233 -3.71 -16.39 -12.17
N TRP A 234 -4.94 -16.91 -12.13
CA TRP A 234 -6.16 -16.12 -12.00
C TRP A 234 -6.29 -15.29 -10.70
N PRO A 235 -5.77 -15.68 -9.52
CA PRO A 235 -5.90 -14.87 -8.31
C PRO A 235 -5.19 -13.52 -8.45
N SER A 236 -4.00 -13.49 -9.04
CA SER A 236 -3.25 -12.24 -9.28
C SER A 236 -4.04 -11.21 -10.09
N TRP A 237 -4.92 -11.66 -10.98
CA TRP A 237 -5.80 -10.77 -11.76
C TRP A 237 -6.89 -10.13 -10.91
N LEU A 238 -7.34 -10.77 -9.84
CA LEU A 238 -8.28 -10.16 -8.91
C LEU A 238 -7.66 -9.01 -8.12
N LEU A 239 -6.38 -9.13 -7.72
CA LEU A 239 -5.65 -8.01 -7.13
C LEU A 239 -5.60 -6.83 -8.09
N ILE A 240 -5.32 -7.08 -9.38
CA ILE A 240 -5.35 -6.03 -10.40
C ILE A 240 -6.73 -5.42 -10.54
N VAL A 241 -7.79 -6.24 -10.61
CA VAL A 241 -9.17 -5.74 -10.65
C VAL A 241 -9.45 -4.83 -9.45
N SER A 242 -8.99 -5.18 -8.25
CA SER A 242 -9.17 -4.32 -7.07
C SER A 242 -8.47 -2.97 -7.20
N LEU A 243 -7.23 -2.93 -7.73
CA LEU A 243 -6.49 -1.70 -7.99
C LEU A 243 -7.15 -0.85 -9.09
N LEU A 244 -7.63 -1.51 -10.15
CA LEU A 244 -8.37 -0.86 -11.22
C LEU A 244 -9.69 -0.27 -10.72
N LEU A 245 -10.39 -0.95 -9.81
CA LEU A 245 -11.59 -0.44 -9.16
C LEU A 245 -11.28 0.80 -8.32
N ILE A 246 -10.18 0.83 -7.56
CA ILE A 246 -9.72 2.03 -6.82
C ILE A 246 -9.47 3.18 -7.78
N LEU A 247 -8.72 2.93 -8.85
CA LEU A 247 -8.35 3.96 -9.81
C LEU A 247 -9.57 4.48 -10.57
N ALA A 248 -10.49 3.59 -10.95
CA ALA A 248 -11.77 3.95 -11.55
C ALA A 248 -12.63 4.77 -10.58
N ALA A 249 -12.63 4.40 -9.31
CA ALA A 249 -13.34 5.12 -8.26
C ALA A 249 -12.77 6.54 -8.06
N ALA A 250 -11.44 6.69 -8.02
CA ALA A 250 -10.79 8.00 -7.88
C ALA A 250 -11.00 8.92 -9.10
N THR A 251 -11.19 8.34 -10.28
CA THR A 251 -11.33 9.07 -11.55
C THR A 251 -12.77 9.15 -12.07
N SER A 252 -13.76 8.67 -11.31
CA SER A 252 -15.16 8.58 -11.74
C SER A 252 -15.75 9.94 -12.13
N LEU A 253 -16.64 9.96 -13.14
CA LEU A 253 -17.30 11.18 -13.61
C LEU A 253 -18.27 11.76 -12.58
N ILE A 254 -19.03 10.87 -11.96
CA ILE A 254 -19.91 11.19 -10.84
C ILE A 254 -19.07 11.04 -9.56
N PRO A 255 -18.90 12.10 -8.75
CA PRO A 255 -18.10 11.99 -7.55
C PRO A 255 -18.78 11.01 -6.59
N ILE A 256 -18.02 10.00 -6.14
CA ILE A 256 -18.47 8.97 -5.19
C ILE A 256 -19.03 9.58 -3.90
N LYS A 257 -18.62 10.82 -3.59
CA LYS A 257 -19.13 11.60 -2.46
C LYS A 257 -20.67 11.79 -2.49
N TYR A 258 -21.29 11.86 -3.67
CA TYR A 258 -22.71 12.22 -3.79
C TYR A 258 -23.66 11.02 -3.94
N VAL A 259 -23.18 9.88 -4.45
CA VAL A 259 -24.03 8.72 -4.75
C VAL A 259 -23.65 7.55 -3.83
N VAL A 260 -24.55 7.21 -2.91
CA VAL A 260 -24.35 6.15 -1.91
C VAL A 260 -24.32 4.76 -2.55
N GLU A 261 -25.17 4.51 -3.54
CA GLU A 261 -25.24 3.21 -4.23
C GLU A 261 -23.93 2.88 -4.96
N LEU A 262 -23.39 3.86 -5.68
CA LEU A 262 -22.12 3.73 -6.39
C LEU A 262 -20.96 3.49 -5.42
N ARG A 263 -20.96 4.17 -4.27
CA ARG A 263 -19.98 3.95 -3.19
C ARG A 263 -20.07 2.53 -2.63
N ALA A 264 -21.29 2.06 -2.34
CA ALA A 264 -21.53 0.70 -1.87
C ALA A 264 -21.03 -0.33 -2.89
N PHE A 265 -21.37 -0.13 -4.17
CA PHE A 265 -20.92 -0.99 -5.26
C PHE A 265 -19.40 -1.08 -5.34
N TYR A 266 -18.69 0.05 -5.36
CA TYR A 266 -17.22 0.05 -5.39
C TYR A 266 -16.61 -0.61 -4.15
N SER A 267 -17.16 -0.36 -2.95
CA SER A 267 -16.67 -0.98 -1.72
C SER A 267 -16.83 -2.49 -1.72
N ILE A 268 -18.01 -3.00 -2.11
CA ILE A 268 -18.30 -4.43 -2.15
C ILE A 268 -17.47 -5.11 -3.23
N ALA A 269 -17.38 -4.52 -4.43
CA ALA A 269 -16.59 -5.07 -5.53
C ALA A 269 -15.10 -5.15 -5.19
N MET A 270 -14.55 -4.13 -4.53
CA MET A 270 -13.17 -4.14 -4.03
C MET A 270 -12.98 -5.23 -2.96
N GLY A 271 -13.84 -5.27 -1.95
CA GLY A 271 -13.75 -6.24 -0.86
C GLY A 271 -13.88 -7.68 -1.35
N LEU A 272 -14.75 -7.93 -2.33
CA LEU A 272 -14.91 -9.23 -2.97
C LEU A 272 -13.65 -9.63 -3.74
N ALA A 273 -13.10 -8.74 -4.56
CA ALA A 273 -11.90 -9.03 -5.35
C ALA A 273 -10.68 -9.32 -4.46
N LEU A 274 -10.44 -8.50 -3.44
CA LEU A 274 -9.37 -8.72 -2.46
C LEU A 274 -9.63 -9.96 -1.60
N GLY A 275 -10.88 -10.19 -1.21
CA GLY A 275 -11.34 -11.36 -0.47
C GLY A 275 -11.00 -12.66 -1.17
N VAL A 276 -11.46 -12.79 -2.41
CA VAL A 276 -11.24 -13.98 -3.22
C VAL A 276 -9.75 -14.16 -3.54
N TYR A 277 -9.02 -13.07 -3.78
CA TYR A 277 -7.57 -13.11 -3.96
C TYR A 277 -6.85 -13.70 -2.74
N ILE A 278 -7.08 -13.12 -1.55
CA ILE A 278 -6.42 -13.58 -0.32
C ILE A 278 -6.80 -15.02 0.00
N SER A 279 -8.07 -15.39 -0.18
CA SER A 279 -8.52 -16.76 0.07
C SER A 279 -7.90 -17.78 -0.89
N ALA A 280 -7.75 -17.43 -2.17
CA ALA A 280 -7.22 -18.33 -3.19
C ALA A 280 -5.69 -18.46 -3.12
N GLU A 281 -4.98 -17.39 -2.76
CA GLU A 281 -3.51 -17.38 -2.72
C GLU A 281 -2.97 -18.00 -1.43
N PHE A 282 -3.60 -17.72 -0.28
CA PHE A 282 -3.06 -18.08 1.04
C PHE A 282 -3.78 -19.24 1.73
N PHE A 283 -5.04 -19.55 1.37
CA PHE A 283 -5.88 -20.50 2.12
C PHE A 283 -6.47 -21.61 1.24
N LEU A 284 -5.67 -22.48 0.62
CA LEU A 284 -6.12 -23.35 -0.48
C LEU A 284 -7.16 -24.46 -0.21
N GLN A 285 -7.74 -24.64 0.99
CA GLN A 285 -8.44 -25.90 1.33
C GLN A 285 -9.74 -25.85 2.13
N ALA A 286 -10.37 -24.69 2.36
CA ALA A 286 -11.63 -24.63 3.11
C ALA A 286 -12.63 -23.61 2.53
N ALA A 287 -13.68 -24.10 1.86
CA ALA A 287 -14.72 -23.25 1.26
C ALA A 287 -15.46 -22.37 2.28
N VAL A 288 -15.69 -22.88 3.50
CA VAL A 288 -16.31 -22.09 4.59
C VAL A 288 -15.38 -20.97 5.05
N LEU A 289 -14.07 -21.24 5.13
CA LEU A 289 -13.08 -20.24 5.49
C LEU A 289 -12.95 -19.16 4.42
N HIS A 290 -13.01 -19.54 3.14
CA HIS A 290 -13.05 -18.59 2.02
C HIS A 290 -14.23 -17.64 2.13
N ALA A 291 -15.43 -18.17 2.38
CA ALA A 291 -16.62 -17.34 2.54
C ALA A 291 -16.46 -16.35 3.70
N LEU A 292 -15.92 -16.79 4.84
CA LEU A 292 -15.70 -15.91 5.98
C LEU A 292 -14.65 -14.83 5.71
N ILE A 293 -13.51 -15.17 5.08
CA ILE A 293 -12.47 -14.19 4.71
C ILE A 293 -12.99 -13.18 3.68
N VAL A 294 -13.81 -13.62 2.73
CA VAL A 294 -14.46 -12.71 1.77
C VAL A 294 -15.40 -11.76 2.50
N VAL A 295 -16.23 -12.27 3.42
CA VAL A 295 -17.14 -11.44 4.21
C VAL A 295 -16.35 -10.43 5.06
N THR A 296 -15.25 -10.83 5.70
CA THR A 296 -14.45 -9.90 6.53
C THR A 296 -13.85 -8.77 5.70
N LEU A 297 -13.34 -9.07 4.50
CA LEU A 297 -12.76 -8.07 3.59
C LEU A 297 -13.81 -7.17 2.94
N VAL A 298 -15.02 -7.69 2.67
CA VAL A 298 -16.17 -6.86 2.28
C VAL A 298 -16.59 -5.94 3.43
N CYS A 299 -16.71 -6.44 4.66
CA CYS A 299 -17.02 -5.60 5.82
C CYS A 299 -15.95 -4.52 6.05
N ALA A 300 -14.66 -4.87 5.96
CA ALA A 300 -13.56 -3.94 6.14
C ALA A 300 -13.55 -2.84 5.05
N SER A 301 -13.72 -3.20 3.78
CA SER A 301 -13.76 -2.24 2.67
C SER A 301 -14.97 -1.30 2.74
N VAL A 302 -16.16 -1.82 3.05
CA VAL A 302 -17.35 -1.01 3.34
C VAL A 302 -17.08 -0.08 4.50
N PHE A 303 -16.49 -0.57 5.60
CA PHE A 303 -16.20 0.25 6.76
C PHE A 303 -15.26 1.43 6.42
N VAL A 304 -14.15 1.14 5.74
CA VAL A 304 -13.13 2.14 5.35
C VAL A 304 -13.70 3.20 4.40
N ILE A 305 -14.52 2.81 3.43
CA ILE A 305 -15.05 3.76 2.44
C ILE A 305 -16.16 4.64 3.04
N PHE A 306 -17.02 4.08 3.90
CA PHE A 306 -18.11 4.82 4.55
C PHE A 306 -17.67 5.65 5.76
N THR A 307 -16.49 5.39 6.33
CA THR A 307 -15.86 6.28 7.32
C THR A 307 -15.30 7.54 6.65
N HIS A 308 -14.57 7.40 5.54
CA HIS A 308 -14.01 8.55 4.81
C HIS A 308 -15.10 9.39 4.12
N PHE A 309 -16.16 8.74 3.61
CA PHE A 309 -17.33 9.43 3.07
C PHE A 309 -18.57 9.01 3.87
N PRO A 310 -19.00 9.78 4.89
CA PRO A 310 -20.19 9.47 5.64
C PRO A 310 -21.47 9.66 4.81
N SER A 311 -22.51 8.90 5.17
CA SER A 311 -23.90 8.98 4.69
C SER A 311 -24.85 9.07 5.90
N ALA A 312 -26.06 9.61 5.70
CA ALA A 312 -27.08 9.68 6.76
C ALA A 312 -27.44 8.29 7.35
N SER A 313 -27.37 7.22 6.56
CA SER A 313 -27.58 5.85 7.03
C SER A 313 -26.33 5.21 7.67
N SER A 314 -25.14 5.72 7.32
CA SER A 314 -23.87 5.12 7.75
C SER A 314 -23.64 5.25 9.25
N THR A 315 -24.04 6.36 9.87
CA THR A 315 -23.82 6.61 11.30
C THR A 315 -24.51 5.59 12.20
N LYS A 316 -25.62 4.99 11.72
CA LYS A 316 -26.33 3.92 12.43
C LYS A 316 -25.79 2.53 12.12
N LEU A 317 -25.45 2.24 10.86
CA LEU A 317 -25.07 0.89 10.41
C LEU A 317 -23.59 0.55 10.68
N LEU A 318 -22.71 1.55 10.62
CA LEU A 318 -21.26 1.36 10.63
C LEU A 318 -20.72 0.75 11.95
N PRO A 319 -21.25 1.09 13.14
CA PRO A 319 -20.90 0.39 14.39
C PRO A 319 -21.26 -1.10 14.35
N TRP A 320 -22.40 -1.47 13.76
CA TRP A 320 -22.82 -2.86 13.61
C TRP A 320 -21.94 -3.63 12.62
N VAL A 321 -21.51 -2.98 11.53
CA VAL A 321 -20.53 -3.57 10.59
C VAL A 321 -19.20 -3.83 11.29
N PHE A 322 -18.74 -2.91 12.14
CA PHE A 322 -17.53 -3.11 12.94
C PHE A 322 -17.70 -4.22 13.98
N ALA A 323 -18.83 -4.26 14.68
CA ALA A 323 -19.14 -5.34 15.63
C ALA A 323 -19.14 -6.71 14.95
N LEU A 324 -19.70 -6.80 13.73
CA LEU A 324 -19.64 -7.99 12.90
C LEU A 324 -18.19 -8.36 12.54
N LEU A 325 -17.37 -7.41 12.14
CA LEU A 325 -15.94 -7.63 11.85
C LEU A 325 -15.19 -8.19 13.07
N VAL A 326 -15.42 -7.63 14.25
CA VAL A 326 -14.82 -8.10 15.50
C VAL A 326 -15.32 -9.50 15.87
N ALA A 327 -16.61 -9.79 15.66
CA ALA A 327 -17.19 -11.11 15.93
C ALA A 327 -16.68 -12.20 14.95
N LEU A 328 -16.38 -11.82 13.70
CA LEU A 328 -15.85 -12.75 12.69
C LEU A 328 -14.44 -13.23 13.04
N PHE A 329 -13.63 -12.43 13.73
CA PHE A 329 -12.27 -12.78 14.12
C PHE A 329 -12.16 -14.12 14.89
N PRO A 330 -12.75 -14.27 16.09
CA PRO A 330 -12.65 -15.52 16.84
C PRO A 330 -13.30 -16.70 16.11
N VAL A 331 -14.37 -16.45 15.34
CA VAL A 331 -15.05 -17.47 14.54
C VAL A 331 -14.12 -18.02 13.45
N THR A 332 -13.46 -17.14 12.70
CA THR A 332 -12.51 -17.55 11.66
C THR A 332 -11.29 -18.28 12.23
N TYR A 333 -10.74 -17.80 13.35
CA TYR A 333 -9.59 -18.40 14.01
C TYR A 333 -9.89 -19.82 14.54
N LEU A 334 -11.06 -20.03 15.17
CA LEU A 334 -11.45 -21.34 15.68
C LEU A 334 -11.81 -22.32 14.56
N LEU A 335 -12.52 -21.87 13.52
CA LEU A 335 -12.91 -22.71 12.39
C LEU A 335 -11.72 -23.19 11.57
N GLU A 336 -10.73 -22.33 11.36
CA GLU A 336 -9.47 -22.73 10.72
C GLU A 336 -8.80 -23.89 11.48
N GLY A 337 -8.86 -23.86 12.80
CA GLY A 337 -8.38 -24.95 13.63
C GLY A 337 -9.17 -26.24 13.50
N GLN A 338 -10.50 -26.18 13.48
CA GLN A 338 -11.35 -27.37 13.46
C GLN A 338 -11.43 -28.04 12.08
N VAL A 339 -11.49 -27.26 10.99
CA VAL A 339 -11.70 -27.80 9.64
C VAL A 339 -10.51 -28.64 9.16
N ARG A 340 -9.27 -28.25 9.50
CA ARG A 340 -8.09 -29.03 9.12
C ARG A 340 -7.89 -30.28 10.01
N ILE A 341 -8.14 -30.17 11.31
CA ILE A 341 -8.11 -31.33 12.23
C ILE A 341 -9.11 -32.41 11.79
N LYS A 342 -10.32 -32.01 11.37
CA LYS A 342 -11.35 -32.95 10.89
C LYS A 342 -10.97 -33.61 9.56
N ASN A 343 -10.31 -32.89 8.65
CA ASN A 343 -9.87 -33.46 7.37
C ASN A 343 -8.75 -34.50 7.59
N ASP A 344 -7.81 -34.21 8.51
CA ASP A 344 -6.75 -35.15 8.90
C ASP A 344 -7.31 -36.41 9.59
N LEU A 345 -8.29 -36.27 10.49
CA LEU A 345 -8.95 -37.41 11.14
C LEU A 345 -9.71 -38.30 10.16
N ASN A 346 -10.31 -37.72 9.11
CA ASN A 346 -11.06 -38.48 8.12
C ASN A 346 -10.14 -39.23 7.14
N GLU A 347 -8.94 -38.72 6.86
CA GLU A 347 -7.94 -39.39 6.03
C GLU A 347 -7.19 -40.49 6.81
N ASN A 348 -6.87 -40.26 8.09
CA ASN A 348 -6.15 -41.22 8.95
C ASN A 348 -6.94 -42.48 9.34
N VAL A 349 -8.27 -42.51 9.17
CA VAL A 349 -9.08 -43.71 9.42
C VAL A 349 -8.89 -44.77 8.30
N THR A 350 -8.26 -44.40 7.19
CA THR A 350 -8.27 -45.24 5.98
C THR A 350 -6.99 -46.07 5.78
N TRP A 351 -5.84 -45.73 6.37
CA TRP A 351 -4.58 -46.47 6.16
C TRP A 351 -3.72 -46.50 7.44
N GLY A 352 -3.08 -47.64 7.68
CA GLY A 352 -2.44 -47.99 8.94
C GLY A 352 -1.08 -47.33 9.22
N TRP A 353 -0.68 -47.48 10.48
CA TRP A 353 0.51 -46.98 11.17
C TRP A 353 1.85 -47.17 10.42
N ASP A 354 2.32 -46.14 9.70
CA ASP A 354 3.68 -46.05 9.16
C ASP A 354 4.37 -44.75 9.61
N THR A 355 5.67 -44.82 9.94
CA THR A 355 6.51 -43.70 10.42
C THR A 355 6.61 -42.51 9.46
N ARG A 356 6.30 -42.70 8.17
CA ARG A 356 6.19 -41.63 7.16
C ARG A 356 4.93 -40.75 7.32
N GLU A 357 3.97 -41.17 8.14
CA GLU A 357 2.84 -40.35 8.56
C GLU A 357 3.21 -39.30 9.59
N GLU A 358 4.23 -39.53 10.43
CA GLU A 358 4.62 -38.57 11.47
C GLU A 358 5.19 -37.29 10.84
N ASP A 359 6.05 -37.41 9.82
CA ASP A 359 6.56 -36.26 9.06
C ASP A 359 5.44 -35.53 8.30
N LYS A 360 4.44 -36.26 7.79
CA LYS A 360 3.25 -35.66 7.18
C LYS A 360 2.39 -34.93 8.21
N LYS A 361 2.19 -35.51 9.40
CA LYS A 361 1.46 -34.88 10.53
C LYS A 361 2.18 -33.62 11.02
N VAL A 362 3.52 -33.64 11.10
CA VAL A 362 4.31 -32.46 11.47
C VAL A 362 4.21 -31.38 10.40
N THR A 363 4.32 -31.73 9.11
CA THR A 363 4.19 -30.75 8.02
C THR A 363 2.78 -30.17 7.91
N THR A 364 1.72 -30.94 8.15
CA THR A 364 0.35 -30.41 8.18
C THR A 364 0.10 -29.54 9.42
N MET A 365 0.61 -29.91 10.59
CA MET A 365 0.55 -29.08 11.81
C MET A 365 1.27 -27.75 11.63
N LEU A 366 2.47 -27.75 11.02
CA LEU A 366 3.19 -26.52 10.68
C LEU A 366 2.42 -25.66 9.67
N ALA A 367 1.77 -26.28 8.69
CA ALA A 367 0.92 -25.57 7.73
C ALA A 367 -0.36 -24.98 8.38
N ILE A 368 -0.89 -25.61 9.43
CA ILE A 368 -2.02 -25.09 10.23
C ILE A 368 -1.57 -23.87 11.04
N GLU A 369 -0.42 -23.97 11.72
CA GLU A 369 0.09 -22.87 12.54
C GLU A 369 0.54 -21.68 11.68
N GLY A 370 1.16 -21.94 10.52
CA GLY A 370 1.46 -20.92 9.51
C GLY A 370 0.21 -20.20 8.99
N ALA A 371 -0.89 -20.93 8.78
CA ALA A 371 -2.14 -20.34 8.31
C ALA A 371 -2.83 -19.49 9.41
N ARG A 372 -2.89 -19.98 10.67
CA ARG A 372 -3.40 -19.21 11.81
C ARG A 372 -2.62 -17.93 12.07
N THR A 373 -1.30 -17.98 12.00
CA THR A 373 -0.44 -16.80 12.16
C THR A 373 -0.65 -15.81 11.01
N SER A 374 -0.83 -16.29 9.77
CA SER A 374 -1.19 -15.42 8.64
C SER A 374 -2.56 -14.75 8.82
N LEU A 375 -3.55 -15.46 9.37
CA LEU A 375 -4.88 -14.93 9.65
C LEU A 375 -4.84 -13.86 10.75
N LEU A 376 -4.09 -14.10 11.82
CA LEU A 376 -3.80 -13.10 12.85
C LEU A 376 -3.15 -11.85 12.22
N GLY A 377 -2.17 -12.02 11.33
CA GLY A 377 -1.54 -10.91 10.59
C GLY A 377 -2.53 -10.10 9.76
N LEU A 378 -3.44 -10.76 9.04
CA LEU A 378 -4.49 -10.11 8.24
C LEU A 378 -5.41 -9.24 9.10
N TYR A 379 -5.92 -9.77 10.22
CA TYR A 379 -6.78 -9.01 11.12
C TYR A 379 -6.04 -7.87 11.81
N ALA A 380 -4.78 -8.07 12.21
CA ALA A 380 -3.94 -7.01 12.76
C ALA A 380 -3.81 -5.83 11.77
N ALA A 381 -3.56 -6.12 10.48
CA ALA A 381 -3.46 -5.12 9.44
C ALA A 381 -4.79 -4.38 9.22
N ILE A 382 -5.92 -5.09 9.20
CA ILE A 382 -7.26 -4.49 9.06
C ILE A 382 -7.57 -3.55 10.24
N PHE A 383 -7.35 -4.01 11.48
CA PHE A 383 -7.61 -3.18 12.66
C PHE A 383 -6.66 -1.97 12.74
N MET A 384 -5.41 -2.12 12.31
CA MET A 384 -4.46 -1.01 12.22
C MET A 384 -4.92 0.05 11.20
N LEU A 385 -5.38 -0.40 10.02
CA LEU A 385 -5.92 0.48 8.99
C LEU A 385 -7.13 1.26 9.51
N ILE A 386 -8.07 0.57 10.17
CA ILE A 386 -9.27 1.17 10.77
C ILE A 386 -8.90 2.20 11.85
N ALA A 387 -7.98 1.86 12.75
CA ALA A 387 -7.52 2.75 13.81
C ALA A 387 -6.88 4.03 13.26
N LEU A 388 -6.01 3.90 12.25
CA LEU A 388 -5.37 5.04 11.60
C LEU A 388 -6.39 5.92 10.89
N LEU A 389 -7.32 5.32 10.14
CA LEU A 389 -8.35 6.05 9.41
C LEU A 389 -9.22 6.89 10.34
N ILE A 390 -9.70 6.28 11.43
CA ILE A 390 -10.49 6.97 12.44
C ILE A 390 -9.70 8.11 13.06
N LYS A 391 -8.40 7.91 13.36
CA LYS A 391 -7.55 8.96 13.91
C LYS A 391 -7.41 10.14 12.95
N PHE A 392 -7.12 9.87 11.67
CA PHE A 392 -6.98 10.90 10.65
C PHE A 392 -8.28 11.70 10.47
N GLU A 393 -9.42 11.02 10.41
CA GLU A 393 -10.70 11.70 10.25
C GLU A 393 -11.14 12.48 11.49
N LEU A 394 -10.93 11.95 12.70
CA LEU A 394 -11.17 12.73 13.91
C LEU A 394 -10.31 14.00 13.94
N THR A 395 -9.05 13.92 13.50
CA THR A 395 -8.18 15.09 13.42
C THR A 395 -8.57 16.07 12.32
N SER A 396 -9.10 15.59 11.18
CA SER A 396 -9.58 16.44 10.08
C SER A 396 -10.81 17.24 10.51
N LEU A 397 -11.79 16.58 11.14
CA LEU A 397 -13.01 17.19 11.67
C LEU A 397 -12.72 18.22 12.76
N LEU A 398 -11.80 17.93 13.68
CA LEU A 398 -11.39 18.89 14.71
C LEU A 398 -10.72 20.14 14.12
N ARG A 399 -9.93 19.97 13.05
CA ARG A 399 -9.27 21.10 12.36
C ARG A 399 -10.28 21.98 11.63
N GLU A 400 -11.25 21.38 10.93
CA GLU A 400 -12.29 22.11 10.21
C GLU A 400 -13.14 22.94 11.18
N LYS A 401 -13.57 22.35 12.30
CA LYS A 401 -14.34 23.05 13.34
C LYS A 401 -13.55 24.18 14.02
N PHE A 402 -12.23 24.05 14.15
CA PHE A 402 -11.38 25.14 14.64
C PHE A 402 -11.34 26.33 13.67
N SER A 403 -11.29 26.04 12.36
CA SER A 403 -11.29 27.06 11.31
C SER A 403 -12.59 27.87 11.29
N GLU A 404 -13.75 27.19 11.33
CA GLU A 404 -15.07 27.82 11.33
C GLU A 404 -15.27 28.77 12.53
N ARG A 405 -14.85 28.33 13.73
CA ARG A 405 -14.96 29.15 14.95
C ARG A 405 -14.04 30.37 14.93
N SER A 406 -12.89 30.31 14.25
CA SER A 406 -12.02 31.47 14.06
C SER A 406 -12.58 32.48 13.04
N GLY A 407 -13.36 31.99 12.06
CA GLY A 407 -14.07 32.81 11.07
C GLY A 407 -15.26 33.56 11.68
N GLN A 408 -16.01 32.93 12.57
CA GLN A 408 -17.17 33.54 13.25
C GLN A 408 -16.79 34.62 14.27
N SER A 409 -15.54 34.62 14.77
CA SER A 409 -15.04 35.62 15.71
C SER A 409 -14.65 36.96 15.05
N LYS A 410 -14.64 37.06 13.71
CA LYS A 410 -14.25 38.29 12.99
C LYS A 410 -15.43 39.22 12.65
N THR A 411 -16.67 38.82 12.91
CA THR A 411 -17.88 39.59 12.56
C THR A 411 -18.53 40.35 13.73
N GLN A 412 -17.90 40.42 14.90
CA GLN A 412 -18.27 41.37 15.96
C GLN A 412 -17.17 42.41 16.14
N GLY A 413 -17.29 43.50 15.38
CA GLY A 413 -16.49 44.70 15.56
C GLY A 413 -17.01 45.54 16.74
N GLY A 414 -16.07 46.03 17.54
CA GLY A 414 -16.27 47.23 18.36
C GLY A 414 -16.08 47.07 19.87
N ALA A 415 -14.82 47.06 20.35
CA ALA A 415 -14.38 47.81 21.55
C ALA A 415 -12.88 47.59 21.78
N ARG A 416 -12.07 48.63 21.52
CA ARG A 416 -10.70 48.75 22.05
C ARG A 416 -10.80 49.11 23.53
N GLY A 417 -10.26 48.28 24.42
CA GLY A 417 -10.18 48.60 25.84
C GLY A 417 -9.57 47.47 26.67
N ILE A 418 -8.25 47.57 26.90
CA ILE A 418 -7.48 47.27 28.13
C ILE A 418 -7.83 45.98 28.93
N PHE A 419 -6.77 45.18 29.20
CA PHE A 419 -6.60 44.04 30.15
C PHE A 419 -6.60 42.59 29.57
N PRO A 420 -5.43 41.92 29.46
CA PRO A 420 -5.34 40.50 29.12
C PRO A 420 -4.77 39.66 30.28
N THR A 421 -5.49 39.54 31.40
CA THR A 421 -5.09 38.57 32.46
C THR A 421 -6.20 37.57 32.79
N ARG A 422 -7.48 37.96 32.72
CA ARG A 422 -8.62 37.03 32.90
C ARG A 422 -8.92 36.13 31.70
N MET A 423 -8.48 36.47 30.49
CA MET A 423 -8.72 35.62 29.30
C MET A 423 -7.86 34.34 29.28
N ARG A 424 -6.73 34.28 30.00
CA ARG A 424 -5.80 33.13 29.94
C ARG A 424 -6.19 31.94 30.81
N LEU A 425 -6.78 32.19 31.99
CA LEU A 425 -7.39 31.12 32.80
C LEU A 425 -8.58 30.50 32.07
N MET A 426 -9.32 31.31 31.31
CA MET A 426 -10.33 30.82 30.36
C MET A 426 -9.72 30.09 29.17
N GLN A 427 -8.50 30.42 28.71
CA GLN A 427 -7.84 29.76 27.59
C GLN A 427 -7.30 28.36 27.96
N GLN A 428 -6.87 28.19 29.21
CA GLN A 428 -6.44 26.89 29.76
C GLN A 428 -7.64 26.01 30.18
N ARG A 429 -8.75 26.60 30.67
CA ARG A 429 -10.05 25.91 30.77
C ARG A 429 -10.67 25.61 29.40
N ARG A 430 -10.38 26.42 28.37
CA ARG A 430 -10.86 26.20 26.99
C ARG A 430 -10.26 24.95 26.37
N ALA A 431 -8.98 24.62 26.56
CA ALA A 431 -8.42 23.40 25.96
C ALA A 431 -9.13 22.12 26.44
N THR A 432 -9.50 22.06 27.73
CA THR A 432 -10.25 20.94 28.32
C THR A 432 -11.75 21.03 28.05
N SER A 433 -12.33 22.24 28.05
CA SER A 433 -13.75 22.44 27.77
C SER A 433 -14.11 22.38 26.29
N ILE A 434 -13.15 22.55 25.37
CA ILE A 434 -13.35 22.45 23.91
C ILE A 434 -13.51 20.98 23.52
N GLN A 435 -12.85 20.05 24.22
CA GLN A 435 -12.93 18.62 23.94
C GLN A 435 -14.20 17.98 24.54
N SER A 436 -14.59 18.36 25.76
CA SER A 436 -15.88 17.92 26.32
C SER A 436 -17.07 18.42 25.50
N PHE A 437 -17.04 19.69 25.05
CA PHE A 437 -18.06 20.23 24.13
C PHE A 437 -17.98 19.63 22.72
N ALA A 438 -16.81 19.17 22.27
CA ALA A 438 -16.66 18.49 20.98
C ALA A 438 -17.23 17.06 21.03
N VAL A 439 -17.09 16.35 22.16
CA VAL A 439 -17.74 15.04 22.38
C VAL A 439 -19.26 15.20 22.47
N GLU A 440 -19.74 16.19 23.24
CA GLU A 440 -21.16 16.49 23.38
C GLU A 440 -21.79 16.92 22.04
N LYS A 441 -21.09 17.72 21.23
CA LYS A 441 -21.57 18.15 19.90
C LYS A 441 -21.35 17.12 18.77
N MET A 442 -20.36 16.23 18.87
CA MET A 442 -20.24 15.04 17.99
C MET A 442 -21.32 14.00 18.30
N SER A 443 -21.83 13.97 19.54
CA SER A 443 -23.02 13.21 19.90
C SER A 443 -24.30 13.79 19.28
N GLU A 444 -24.43 15.12 19.17
CA GLU A 444 -25.52 15.77 18.45
C GLU A 444 -25.51 15.48 16.93
N GLU A 445 -24.32 15.28 16.33
CA GLU A 445 -24.13 14.94 14.92
C GLU A 445 -24.18 13.41 14.64
N GLY A 446 -24.38 12.57 15.67
CA GLY A 446 -24.50 11.11 15.52
C GLY A 446 -23.17 10.36 15.28
N ALA A 447 -22.03 10.98 15.58
CA ALA A 447 -20.68 10.43 15.36
C ALA A 447 -19.96 10.00 16.66
N ALA A 448 -20.68 9.88 17.79
CA ALA A 448 -20.11 9.50 19.09
C ALA A 448 -19.45 8.11 19.13
N TRP A 449 -19.80 7.21 18.21
CA TRP A 449 -19.25 5.85 18.13
C TRP A 449 -17.82 5.81 17.55
N MET A 450 -17.37 6.88 16.89
CA MET A 450 -16.13 6.85 16.12
C MET A 450 -14.87 6.75 17.01
N PRO A 451 -14.74 7.49 18.13
CA PRO A 451 -13.63 7.30 19.08
C PRO A 451 -13.61 5.91 19.73
N SER A 452 -14.79 5.38 20.11
CA SER A 452 -14.89 4.08 20.78
C SER A 452 -14.49 2.92 19.87
N VAL A 453 -14.96 2.92 18.62
CA VAL A 453 -14.55 1.94 17.60
C VAL A 453 -13.05 2.03 17.31
N GLY A 454 -12.50 3.23 17.21
CA GLY A 454 -11.06 3.43 17.03
C GLY A 454 -10.25 2.83 18.18
N ASN A 455 -10.68 3.06 19.42
CA ASN A 455 -10.03 2.51 20.61
C ASN A 455 -10.06 0.98 20.63
N VAL A 456 -11.23 0.38 20.39
CA VAL A 456 -11.36 -1.08 20.32
C VAL A 456 -10.44 -1.65 19.22
N ALA A 457 -10.41 -1.03 18.04
CA ALA A 457 -9.52 -1.47 16.95
C ALA A 457 -8.03 -1.38 17.36
N THR A 458 -7.60 -0.31 18.03
CA THR A 458 -6.20 -0.19 18.49
C THR A 458 -5.81 -1.24 19.53
N ILE A 459 -6.70 -1.52 20.48
CA ILE A 459 -6.47 -2.51 21.55
C ILE A 459 -6.41 -3.92 20.94
N MET A 460 -7.35 -4.24 20.05
CA MET A 460 -7.37 -5.53 19.34
C MET A 460 -6.13 -5.71 18.45
N CYS A 461 -5.74 -4.68 17.70
CA CYS A 461 -4.52 -4.70 16.90
C CYS A 461 -3.28 -4.96 17.77
N PHE A 462 -3.13 -4.21 18.88
CA PHE A 462 -2.02 -4.40 19.81
C PHE A 462 -2.00 -5.81 20.42
N ALA A 463 -3.15 -6.32 20.86
CA ALA A 463 -3.26 -7.66 21.42
C ALA A 463 -2.89 -8.76 20.41
N ILE A 464 -3.38 -8.66 19.16
CA ILE A 464 -3.04 -9.60 18.09
C ILE A 464 -1.54 -9.53 17.76
N CYS A 465 -0.96 -8.34 17.69
CA CYS A 465 0.48 -8.18 17.47
C CYS A 465 1.34 -8.78 18.60
N LEU A 466 0.88 -8.73 19.85
CA LEU A 466 1.55 -9.43 20.96
C LEU A 466 1.49 -10.95 20.80
N ILE A 467 0.34 -11.49 20.38
CA ILE A 467 0.19 -12.93 20.07
C ILE A 467 1.14 -13.31 18.92
N LEU A 468 1.17 -12.52 17.85
CA LEU A 468 2.10 -12.73 16.72
C LEU A 468 3.57 -12.69 17.15
N ASN A 469 3.94 -11.80 18.07
CA ASN A 469 5.31 -11.75 18.60
C ASN A 469 5.69 -13.02 19.35
N ILE A 470 4.75 -13.63 20.08
CA ILE A 470 4.97 -14.91 20.76
C ILE A 470 5.21 -16.02 19.75
N HIS A 471 4.39 -16.13 18.70
CA HIS A 471 4.52 -17.19 17.69
C HIS A 471 5.71 -17.01 16.72
N LEU A 472 6.00 -15.79 16.26
CA LEU A 472 7.01 -15.54 15.22
C LEU A 472 8.42 -15.29 15.78
N SER A 473 8.52 -14.66 16.95
CA SER A 473 9.80 -14.22 17.54
C SER A 473 10.08 -14.87 18.89
N GLY A 474 9.29 -15.88 19.29
CA GLY A 474 9.42 -16.55 20.58
C GLY A 474 9.17 -15.63 21.77
N GLY A 475 8.46 -14.51 21.59
CA GLY A 475 8.21 -13.53 22.65
C GLY A 475 9.38 -12.58 22.90
N SER A 476 10.15 -12.23 21.88
CA SER A 476 11.28 -11.29 21.98
C SER A 476 10.91 -10.02 22.75
N SER A 477 11.69 -9.72 23.79
CA SER A 477 11.50 -8.55 24.65
C SER A 477 11.85 -7.23 23.96
N GLN A 478 12.52 -7.27 22.80
CA GLN A 478 12.84 -6.07 22.03
C GLN A 478 11.68 -5.61 21.13
N ALA A 479 10.82 -6.55 20.70
CA ALA A 479 9.70 -6.26 19.81
C ALA A 479 8.66 -5.31 20.44
N ILE A 480 8.52 -5.32 21.77
CA ILE A 480 7.59 -4.44 22.49
C ILE A 480 7.84 -2.96 22.23
N PHE A 481 9.09 -2.54 22.01
CA PHE A 481 9.42 -1.15 21.71
C PHE A 481 8.90 -0.71 20.33
N PHE A 482 8.74 -1.65 19.39
CA PHE A 482 8.13 -1.39 18.09
C PHE A 482 6.60 -1.49 18.12
N LEU A 483 6.04 -2.34 19.00
CA LEU A 483 4.60 -2.57 19.11
C LEU A 483 3.87 -1.55 19.98
N ALA A 484 4.46 -1.13 21.11
CA ALA A 484 3.83 -0.22 22.05
C ALA A 484 3.41 1.15 21.46
N PRO A 485 4.13 1.74 20.48
CA PRO A 485 3.70 2.97 19.81
C PRO A 485 2.32 2.88 19.12
N ILE A 486 1.81 1.69 18.81
CA ILE A 486 0.44 1.50 18.27
C ILE A 486 -0.61 2.11 19.22
N LEU A 487 -0.36 2.07 20.54
CA LEU A 487 -1.27 2.64 21.55
C LEU A 487 -1.35 4.18 21.51
N LEU A 488 -0.46 4.87 20.78
CA LEU A 488 -0.57 6.32 20.54
C LEU A 488 -1.77 6.70 19.65
N LEU A 489 -2.38 5.71 18.99
CA LEU A 489 -3.59 5.85 18.20
C LEU A 489 -4.87 5.90 19.04
N LEU A 490 -4.79 5.60 20.35
CA LEU A 490 -5.91 5.76 21.27
C LEU A 490 -6.46 7.20 21.24
N ASN A 491 -7.78 7.29 21.31
CA ASN A 491 -8.59 8.49 21.31
C ASN A 491 -9.23 8.68 22.68
N GLN A 492 -9.49 9.94 23.03
CA GLN A 492 -10.32 10.25 24.19
C GLN A 492 -11.77 9.84 23.89
N ASP A 493 -12.42 9.19 24.83
CA ASP A 493 -13.75 8.64 24.65
C ASP A 493 -14.55 8.71 25.96
N SER A 494 -15.86 8.93 25.90
CA SER A 494 -16.72 9.05 27.09
C SER A 494 -16.94 7.71 27.79
N ASP A 495 -16.89 6.62 27.04
CA ASP A 495 -17.39 5.32 27.51
C ASP A 495 -16.26 4.43 28.05
N LEU A 496 -15.14 4.33 27.33
CA LEU A 496 -14.01 3.46 27.71
C LEU A 496 -12.88 4.20 28.44
N LEU A 497 -12.64 5.47 28.11
CA LEU A 497 -11.45 6.22 28.52
C LEU A 497 -11.83 7.64 28.97
N SER A 498 -12.84 7.74 29.84
CA SER A 498 -13.42 9.02 30.31
C SER A 498 -12.43 9.95 31.02
N GLY A 499 -11.32 9.42 31.52
CA GLY A 499 -10.22 10.17 32.13
C GLY A 499 -9.08 10.54 31.20
N PHE A 500 -9.06 10.04 29.95
CA PHE A 500 -7.94 10.14 29.02
C PHE A 500 -7.94 11.50 28.31
N GLY A 501 -6.87 12.27 28.49
CA GLY A 501 -6.68 13.58 27.86
C GLY A 501 -5.45 13.63 26.94
N ASP A 502 -5.31 14.68 26.12
CA ASP A 502 -4.15 14.86 25.21
C ASP A 502 -2.81 14.91 25.95
N LYS A 503 -2.85 15.31 27.22
CA LYS A 503 -1.69 15.29 28.10
C LYS A 503 -1.23 13.85 28.38
N GLN A 504 -2.16 12.93 28.58
CA GLN A 504 -1.89 11.54 29.01
C GLN A 504 -1.57 10.59 27.84
N ARG A 505 -1.35 11.11 26.62
CA ARG A 505 -1.15 10.31 25.40
C ARG A 505 -0.05 9.24 25.51
N TYR A 506 1.00 9.52 26.27
CA TYR A 506 2.15 8.60 26.43
C TYR A 506 1.94 7.54 27.51
N PHE A 507 0.94 7.69 28.38
CA PHE A 507 0.70 6.77 29.50
C PHE A 507 0.44 5.31 29.06
N PRO A 508 -0.41 5.02 28.06
CA PRO A 508 -0.68 3.64 27.66
C PRO A 508 0.57 2.94 27.12
N VAL A 509 1.44 3.69 26.43
CA VAL A 509 2.70 3.18 25.87
C VAL A 509 3.66 2.78 26.98
N THR A 510 3.87 3.67 27.97
CA THR A 510 4.83 3.43 29.05
C THR A 510 4.37 2.30 29.96
N VAL A 511 3.07 2.25 30.26
CA VAL A 511 2.44 1.16 31.00
C VAL A 511 2.62 -0.15 30.25
N ALA A 512 2.24 -0.23 28.97
CA ALA A 512 2.33 -1.46 28.19
C ALA A 512 3.76 -2.02 28.09
N ILE A 513 4.78 -1.17 27.91
CA ILE A 513 6.18 -1.61 27.91
C ILE A 513 6.58 -2.17 29.28
N SER A 514 6.26 -1.44 30.36
CA SER A 514 6.62 -1.85 31.73
C SER A 514 5.92 -3.15 32.15
N THR A 515 4.63 -3.31 31.83
CA THR A 515 3.87 -4.51 32.18
C THR A 515 4.29 -5.70 31.35
N TYR A 516 4.55 -5.54 30.04
CA TYR A 516 5.03 -6.61 29.19
C TYR A 516 6.40 -7.13 29.63
N LEU A 517 7.36 -6.25 29.91
CA LEU A 517 8.68 -6.65 30.40
C LEU A 517 8.62 -7.30 31.78
N ALA A 518 7.75 -6.81 32.67
CA ALA A 518 7.54 -7.42 33.98
C ALA A 518 6.94 -8.82 33.85
N LEU A 519 5.88 -9.00 33.05
CA LEU A 519 5.26 -10.31 32.81
C LEU A 519 6.21 -11.28 32.09
N SER A 520 6.96 -10.80 31.10
CA SER A 520 7.98 -11.59 30.42
C SER A 520 9.08 -12.03 31.39
N SER A 521 9.54 -11.16 32.29
CA SER A 521 10.52 -11.52 33.32
C SER A 521 9.99 -12.53 34.34
N LEU A 522 8.71 -12.44 34.71
CA LEU A 522 8.06 -13.43 35.58
C LEU A 522 7.95 -14.77 34.87
N TYR A 523 7.60 -14.77 33.58
CA TYR A 523 7.52 -15.99 32.78
C TYR A 523 8.89 -16.67 32.65
N THR A 524 9.96 -15.93 32.37
CA THR A 524 11.31 -16.52 32.27
C THR A 524 11.80 -17.07 33.61
N VAL A 525 11.51 -16.38 34.72
CA VAL A 525 11.88 -16.89 36.06
C VAL A 525 11.06 -18.14 36.39
N TRP A 526 9.79 -18.18 36.00
CA TRP A 526 8.92 -19.34 36.17
C TRP A 526 9.40 -20.54 35.34
N GLU A 527 9.73 -20.33 34.07
CA GLU A 527 10.20 -21.37 33.16
C GLU A 527 11.50 -22.01 33.67
N GLU A 528 12.45 -21.20 34.09
CA GLU A 528 13.73 -21.67 34.64
C GLU A 528 13.55 -22.51 35.91
N VAL A 529 12.61 -22.14 36.78
CA VAL A 529 12.32 -22.86 38.03
C VAL A 529 11.65 -24.21 37.80
N TRP A 530 10.79 -24.33 36.79
CA TRP A 530 10.00 -25.55 36.56
C TRP A 530 10.57 -26.50 35.51
N PHE A 531 11.21 -25.96 34.46
CA PHE A 531 11.71 -26.73 33.33
C PHE A 531 13.24 -26.73 33.23
N GLY A 532 13.93 -25.79 33.89
CA GLY A 532 15.39 -25.68 33.91
C GLY A 532 16.12 -26.79 34.68
N GLY A 533 15.41 -27.59 35.48
CA GLY A 533 15.99 -28.59 36.39
C GLY A 533 16.58 -29.86 35.76
N ASN A 534 16.68 -29.99 34.41
CA ASN A 534 17.12 -31.25 33.78
C ASN A 534 18.14 -31.14 32.64
N THR A 535 18.85 -30.02 32.48
CA THR A 535 20.02 -29.97 31.57
C THR A 535 21.31 -29.80 32.35
N GLY A 536 22.17 -30.81 32.25
CA GLY A 536 23.35 -30.97 33.10
C GLY A 536 24.38 -29.85 32.96
N TRP A 537 24.99 -29.52 34.09
CA TRP A 537 26.34 -28.95 34.25
C TRP A 537 26.68 -27.74 33.37
N GLY A 538 26.30 -26.55 33.86
CA GLY A 538 26.87 -25.26 33.48
C GLY A 538 27.06 -24.38 34.71
N VAL A 539 28.27 -24.41 35.30
CA VAL A 539 28.68 -23.70 36.53
C VAL A 539 29.01 -22.23 36.27
N GLU A 540 28.15 -21.49 35.56
CA GLU A 540 28.26 -20.02 35.55
C GLU A 540 27.00 -19.35 36.15
N ILE A 541 27.04 -19.36 37.49
CA ILE A 541 26.48 -18.40 38.46
C ILE A 541 24.98 -18.54 38.81
N GLY A 542 24.71 -19.38 39.84
CA GLY A 542 23.58 -19.18 40.76
C GLY A 542 22.88 -20.47 41.23
N GLY A 543 23.45 -21.18 42.21
CA GLY A 543 22.94 -22.46 42.69
C GLY A 543 21.55 -22.48 43.34
N ARG A 544 20.94 -23.69 43.34
CA ARG A 544 19.65 -24.14 43.90
C ARG A 544 18.49 -23.22 43.54
N GLU A 545 17.99 -23.35 42.31
CA GLU A 545 16.75 -22.84 41.66
C GLU A 545 15.92 -21.78 42.43
N TRP A 546 15.57 -22.04 43.69
CA TRP A 546 14.98 -21.08 44.62
C TRP A 546 15.79 -19.79 44.87
N PHE A 547 17.11 -19.85 45.01
CA PHE A 547 17.90 -18.63 45.26
C PHE A 547 17.91 -17.72 44.02
N PHE A 548 18.02 -18.32 42.83
CA PHE A 548 17.88 -17.61 41.55
C PHE A 548 16.50 -16.95 41.42
N ALA A 549 15.42 -17.69 41.74
CA ALA A 549 14.06 -17.17 41.69
C ALA A 549 13.83 -16.01 42.67
N VAL A 550 14.22 -16.19 43.94
CA VAL A 550 14.05 -15.16 44.99
C VAL A 550 14.87 -13.92 44.67
N LYS A 551 16.12 -14.09 44.21
CA LYS A 551 16.98 -12.97 43.79
C LYS A 551 16.33 -12.16 42.68
N ASN A 552 15.96 -12.80 41.57
CA ASN A 552 15.44 -12.09 40.40
C ASN A 552 14.02 -11.51 40.64
N LEU A 553 13.19 -12.17 41.45
CA LEU A 553 11.88 -11.65 41.85
C LEU A 553 12.01 -10.44 42.79
N ALA A 554 12.94 -10.47 43.75
CA ALA A 554 13.24 -9.33 44.60
C ALA A 554 13.73 -8.13 43.77
N LEU A 555 14.62 -8.36 42.79
CA LEU A 555 15.12 -7.31 41.89
C LEU A 555 14.02 -6.76 40.96
N LEU A 556 13.08 -7.59 40.52
CA LEU A 556 11.90 -7.12 39.78
C LEU A 556 11.04 -6.18 40.63
N ILE A 557 10.71 -6.57 41.86
CA ILE A 557 9.97 -5.72 42.81
C ILE A 557 10.72 -4.41 43.05
N LEU A 558 12.05 -4.47 43.12
CA LEU A 558 12.93 -3.31 43.31
C LEU A 558 12.80 -2.28 42.17
N THR A 559 12.53 -2.72 40.93
CA THR A 559 12.34 -1.80 39.78
C THR A 559 10.95 -1.16 39.74
N ALA A 560 9.91 -1.78 40.34
CA ALA A 560 8.52 -1.34 40.21
C ALA A 560 8.24 0.11 40.70
N PRO A 561 8.81 0.61 41.82
CA PRO A 561 8.53 1.97 42.31
C PRO A 561 8.85 3.06 41.29
N GLY A 562 9.95 2.93 40.53
CA GLY A 562 10.34 3.93 39.52
C GLY A 562 9.31 4.03 38.39
N HIS A 563 8.83 2.89 37.89
CA HIS A 563 7.80 2.83 36.86
C HIS A 563 6.44 3.34 37.35
N ILE A 564 6.06 3.04 38.60
CA ILE A 564 4.78 3.49 39.20
C ILE A 564 4.79 5.02 39.39
N ILE A 565 5.87 5.59 39.92
CA ILE A 565 5.98 7.05 40.13
C ILE A 565 5.93 7.78 38.79
N PHE A 566 6.64 7.27 37.78
CA PHE A 566 6.64 7.84 36.44
C PHE A 566 5.26 7.75 35.77
N ASN A 567 4.62 6.58 35.80
CA ASN A 567 3.28 6.40 35.22
C ASN A 567 2.24 7.29 35.92
N ARG A 568 2.34 7.47 37.24
CA ARG A 568 1.50 8.42 37.98
C ARG A 568 1.76 9.87 37.58
N TYR A 569 3.01 10.23 37.30
CA TYR A 569 3.39 11.55 36.79
C TYR A 569 2.79 11.80 35.40
N VAL A 570 2.94 10.86 34.45
CA VAL A 570 2.36 10.95 33.10
C VAL A 570 0.83 10.97 33.13
N TRP A 571 0.20 10.28 34.07
CA TRP A 571 -1.27 10.31 34.21
C TRP A 571 -1.77 11.64 34.78
N SER A 572 -1.24 12.06 35.92
CA SER A 572 -1.84 13.17 36.67
C SER A 572 -1.38 14.55 36.20
N TYR A 573 -0.23 14.68 35.51
CA TYR A 573 0.41 15.95 35.13
C TYR A 573 0.36 17.02 36.24
N THR A 574 0.20 16.60 37.50
CA THR A 574 0.02 17.54 38.58
C THR A 574 1.40 18.05 38.93
N THR A 575 1.60 19.32 38.59
CA THR A 575 2.69 20.17 39.05
C THR A 575 2.68 20.22 40.57
N LYS A 576 3.23 19.22 41.22
CA LYS A 576 3.57 19.28 42.63
C LYS A 576 5.09 19.26 42.72
N HIS A 577 5.64 20.47 42.74
CA HIS A 577 6.98 20.86 43.17
C HIS A 577 8.17 20.07 42.60
N THR A 578 9.36 20.62 42.78
CA THR A 578 10.64 19.94 42.57
C THR A 578 10.81 18.84 43.61
N ASP A 579 9.98 17.80 43.54
CA ASP A 579 10.13 16.63 44.38
C ASP A 579 11.33 15.84 43.86
N ALA A 580 12.37 15.68 44.69
CA ALA A 580 13.52 14.83 44.42
C ALA A 580 13.18 13.32 44.49
N SER A 581 11.91 12.98 44.72
CA SER A 581 11.40 11.61 44.84
C SER A 581 11.70 10.68 43.65
N PRO A 582 11.69 11.11 42.36
CA PRO A 582 12.07 10.21 41.27
C PRO A 582 13.58 9.95 41.22
N MET A 583 14.43 10.83 41.79
CA MET A 583 15.87 10.55 41.86
C MET A 583 16.21 9.49 42.91
N LEU A 584 15.35 9.31 43.91
CA LEU A 584 15.52 8.29 44.96
C LEU A 584 15.33 6.85 44.43
N THR A 585 14.64 6.68 43.30
CA THR A 585 14.47 5.37 42.64
C THR A 585 15.60 5.00 41.67
N VAL A 586 16.56 5.90 41.42
CA VAL A 586 17.69 5.66 40.50
C VAL A 586 18.68 4.63 41.07
N PRO A 587 19.15 4.73 42.34
CA PRO A 587 20.05 3.72 42.92
C PRO A 587 19.40 2.33 42.96
N LEU A 588 18.09 2.32 43.20
CA LEU A 588 17.25 1.14 43.27
C LEU A 588 17.18 0.41 41.90
N SER A 589 16.96 1.18 40.84
CA SER A 589 16.94 0.66 39.46
C SER A 589 18.34 0.28 38.98
N PHE A 590 19.38 0.99 39.42
CA PHE A 590 20.78 0.70 39.10
C PHE A 590 21.26 -0.62 39.74
N ALA A 591 20.86 -0.88 40.98
CA ALA A 591 21.11 -2.17 41.64
C ALA A 591 20.50 -3.34 40.85
N ALA A 592 19.28 -3.16 40.32
CA ALA A 592 18.68 -4.15 39.43
C ALA A 592 19.51 -4.35 38.15
N VAL A 593 19.96 -3.29 37.48
CA VAL A 593 20.75 -3.42 36.23
C VAL A 593 22.04 -4.23 36.41
N ILE A 594 22.73 -4.06 37.54
CA ILE A 594 24.02 -4.72 37.81
C ILE A 594 23.86 -6.16 38.30
N ILE A 595 22.89 -6.41 39.20
CA ILE A 595 22.82 -7.66 39.97
C ILE A 595 21.95 -8.72 39.26
N THR A 596 21.05 -8.32 38.34
CA THR A 596 20.14 -9.25 37.66
C THR A 596 20.84 -10.09 36.60
N ASP A 597 20.48 -11.38 36.56
CA ASP A 597 20.90 -12.29 35.49
C ASP A 597 19.91 -12.24 34.30
N VAL A 598 18.66 -11.85 34.56
CA VAL A 598 17.58 -11.82 33.57
C VAL A 598 17.63 -10.53 32.74
N PHE A 599 17.75 -10.69 31.42
CA PHE A 599 17.85 -9.56 30.48
C PHE A 599 16.67 -8.58 30.56
N GLN A 600 15.44 -9.10 30.72
CA GLN A 600 14.23 -8.28 30.82
C GLN A 600 14.25 -7.34 32.03
N VAL A 601 14.73 -7.83 33.18
CA VAL A 601 14.83 -7.00 34.41
C VAL A 601 15.93 -5.95 34.25
N ARG A 602 17.03 -6.28 33.57
CA ARG A 602 18.08 -5.31 33.21
C ARG A 602 17.53 -4.19 32.33
N VAL A 603 16.76 -4.52 31.29
CA VAL A 603 16.11 -3.52 30.42
C VAL A 603 15.10 -2.67 31.22
N LEU A 604 14.31 -3.30 32.09
CA LEU A 604 13.35 -2.61 32.95
C LEU A 604 14.03 -1.65 33.94
N GLY A 605 15.19 -2.02 34.47
CA GLY A 605 16.03 -1.18 35.32
C GLY A 605 16.60 0.03 34.56
N VAL A 606 17.13 -0.17 33.34
CA VAL A 606 17.59 0.93 32.47
C VAL A 606 16.44 1.90 32.15
N LEU A 607 15.26 1.37 31.81
CA LEU A 607 14.08 2.20 31.58
C LEU A 607 13.67 2.98 32.83
N GLY A 608 13.76 2.39 34.02
CA GLY A 608 13.48 3.06 35.30
C GLY A 608 14.41 4.26 35.54
N ILE A 609 15.70 4.14 35.19
CA ILE A 609 16.67 5.25 35.25
C ILE A 609 16.29 6.34 34.25
N VAL A 610 15.98 5.97 33.00
CA VAL A 610 15.59 6.91 31.95
C VAL A 610 14.30 7.65 32.32
N TYR A 611 13.28 6.96 32.84
CA TYR A 611 12.03 7.55 33.30
C TYR A 611 12.24 8.55 34.43
N SER A 612 13.05 8.18 35.42
CA SER A 612 13.40 9.07 36.55
C SER A 612 14.14 10.33 36.08
N ALA A 613 15.10 10.18 35.17
CA ALA A 613 15.85 11.30 34.59
C ALA A 613 14.96 12.20 33.71
N ALA A 614 14.13 11.60 32.84
CA ALA A 614 13.21 12.33 31.97
C ALA A 614 12.19 13.12 32.79
N GLN A 615 11.61 12.51 33.83
CA GLN A 615 10.70 13.19 34.75
C GLN A 615 11.37 14.38 35.42
N TYR A 616 12.60 14.23 35.91
CA TYR A 616 13.36 15.31 36.55
C TYR A 616 13.68 16.47 35.57
N VAL A 617 14.09 16.17 34.34
CA VAL A 617 14.39 17.20 33.33
C VAL A 617 13.12 17.95 32.93
N ILE A 618 12.02 17.24 32.68
CA ILE A 618 10.76 17.86 32.26
C ILE A 618 10.19 18.73 33.39
N SER A 619 10.18 18.24 34.62
CA SER A 619 9.68 19.02 35.78
C SER A 619 10.52 20.27 36.00
N ARG A 620 11.85 20.19 35.89
CA ARG A 620 12.76 21.33 35.99
C ARG A 620 12.55 22.35 34.87
N GLN A 621 12.37 21.90 33.62
CA GLN A 621 12.09 22.79 32.49
C GLN A 621 10.75 23.52 32.67
N GLN A 622 9.72 22.82 33.13
CA GLN A 622 8.42 23.42 33.41
C GLN A 622 8.50 24.44 34.56
N TYR A 623 9.24 24.13 35.62
CA TYR A 623 9.49 25.05 36.73
C TYR A 623 10.20 26.33 36.26
N MET A 624 11.28 26.22 35.49
CA MET A 624 12.00 27.37 34.94
C MET A 624 11.16 28.20 33.97
N LYS A 625 10.33 27.56 33.15
CA LYS A 625 9.36 28.28 32.31
C LYS A 625 8.31 28.99 33.16
N GLY A 626 7.77 28.34 34.19
CA GLY A 626 6.82 28.94 35.12
C GLY A 626 7.37 30.16 35.85
N LEU A 627 8.61 30.10 36.32
CA LEU A 627 9.33 31.22 36.94
C LEU A 627 9.54 32.40 35.99
N ARG A 628 9.69 32.18 34.68
CA ARG A 628 9.80 33.27 33.69
C ARG A 628 8.47 33.98 33.42
N TYR A 629 7.34 33.43 33.87
CA TYR A 629 6.01 34.02 33.70
C TYR A 629 5.51 34.79 34.93
N ILE A 630 6.15 34.61 36.08
CA ILE A 630 5.98 35.40 37.30
C ILE A 630 6.96 36.57 37.21
#